data_AF-A0A969NYA9-F1
#
_entry.id   AF-A0A969NYA9-F1
#
_cell.length_a   1.000
_cell.length_b   1.000
_cell.length_c   1.000
_cell.angle_alpha   90.00
_cell.angle_beta   90.00
_cell.angle_gamma   90.00
#
_symmetry.space_group_name_H-M   'P 1'
#
loop_
_entity.id
_entity.type
_entity.pdbx_description
1 polymer ?
#
loop_
_entity_poly.entity_id
_entity_poly.type
_entity_poly.pdbx_seq_one_letter_code
_entity_poly.pdbx_strand_id
1 'polypeptide(L)' 'MDEDSLLQRLYRIEAVTEGAAVYADQAGIRQVLWHETGPEVAKVLLQRAWAEEGTR' A
#
# COMPACT_ATOMS: atom_id res chain seq x y z
N MET A 1 -2.07 -17.88 -3.24
CA MET A 1 -2.43 -16.52 -3.70
C MET A 1 -2.19 -16.52 -5.18
N ASP A 2 -3.23 -16.35 -5.99
CA ASP A 2 -3.09 -16.21 -7.44
C ASP A 2 -2.53 -14.82 -7.82
N GLU A 3 -2.02 -14.71 -9.04
CA GLU A 3 -1.41 -13.47 -9.57
C GLU A 3 -2.41 -12.31 -9.58
N ASP A 4 -3.68 -12.59 -9.91
CA ASP A 4 -4.74 -11.60 -9.97
C ASP A 4 -5.06 -11.01 -8.59
N SER A 5 -5.07 -11.84 -7.55
CA SER A 5 -5.28 -11.44 -6.15
C SER A 5 -4.13 -10.57 -5.64
N LEU A 6 -2.90 -10.86 -6.06
CA LEU A 6 -1.75 -10.02 -5.72
C LEU A 6 -1.87 -8.65 -6.42
N LEU A 7 -2.18 -8.66 -7.72
CA LEU A 7 -2.30 -7.44 -8.50
C LEU A 7 -3.43 -6.55 -7.97
N GLN A 8 -4.57 -7.11 -7.61
CA GLN A 8 -5.66 -6.38 -6.96
C GLN A 8 -5.23 -5.75 -5.63
N ARG A 9 -4.39 -6.43 -4.83
CA ARG A 9 -3.84 -5.86 -3.59
C ARG A 9 -2.87 -4.72 -3.88
N LEU A 10 -2.04 -4.85 -4.91
CA LEU A 10 -1.10 -3.79 -5.32
C LEU A 10 -1.83 -2.53 -5.78
N TYR A 11 -2.93 -2.66 -6.52
CA TYR A 11 -3.75 -1.49 -6.90
C TYR A 11 -4.39 -0.77 -5.71
N ARG A 12 -4.55 -1.44 -4.56
CA ARG A 12 -5.09 -0.82 -3.34
C ARG A 12 -4.04 -0.06 -2.54
N ILE A 13 -2.75 -0.16 -2.88
CA ILE A 13 -1.67 0.38 -2.05
C ILE A 13 -1.77 1.90 -1.89
N GLU A 14 -2.18 2.62 -2.94
CA GLU A 14 -2.38 4.06 -2.91
C GLU A 14 -3.47 4.45 -1.92
N ALA A 15 -4.61 3.76 -1.95
CA ALA A 15 -5.72 4.00 -1.04
C ALA A 15 -5.35 3.67 0.42
N VAL A 16 -4.66 2.55 0.66
CA VAL A 16 -4.25 2.13 2.01
C VAL A 16 -3.19 3.07 2.60
N THR A 17 -2.36 3.66 1.73
CA THR A 17 -1.27 4.54 2.15
C THR A 17 -1.58 6.04 2.03
N GLU A 18 -2.81 6.41 1.66
CA GLU A 18 -3.20 7.79 1.37
C GLU A 18 -2.25 8.50 0.40
N GLY A 19 -1.82 7.78 -0.63
CA GLY A 19 -0.92 8.32 -1.66
C GLY A 19 0.56 8.37 -1.26
N ALA A 20 0.94 7.93 -0.05
CA ALA A 20 2.36 7.84 0.31
C ALA A 20 3.11 6.79 -0.52
N ALA A 21 2.41 5.78 -1.04
CA ALA A 21 2.95 4.83 -2.01
C ALA A 21 1.97 4.54 -3.16
N VAL A 22 2.50 4.31 -4.36
CA VAL A 22 1.72 3.94 -5.54
C VAL A 22 2.29 2.70 -6.21
N TYR A 23 1.43 1.87 -6.78
CA TYR A 23 1.85 0.80 -7.67
C TYR A 23 2.06 1.34 -9.08
N ALA A 24 3.19 1.01 -9.71
CA ALA A 24 3.50 1.38 -11.07
C ALA A 24 3.98 0.16 -11.87
N ASP A 25 3.53 0.08 -13.12
CA ASP A 25 4.07 -0.83 -14.13
C ASP A 25 4.59 0.00 -15.29
N GLN A 26 5.91 0.08 -15.43
CA GLN A 26 6.56 0.84 -16.50
C GLN A 26 7.67 0.00 -17.14
N ALA A 27 7.62 -0.13 -18.47
CA ALA A 27 8.58 -0.91 -19.25
C ALA A 27 8.74 -2.38 -18.78
N GLY A 28 7.66 -2.99 -18.28
CA GLY A 28 7.67 -4.36 -17.76
C GLY A 28 8.24 -4.50 -16.35
N ILE A 29 8.55 -3.38 -15.69
CA ILE A 29 8.98 -3.35 -14.29
C ILE A 29 7.78 -2.99 -13.43
N ARG A 30 7.35 -3.95 -12.62
CA ARG A 30 6.32 -3.81 -11.60
C ARG A 30 6.97 -3.37 -10.28
N GLN A 31 6.61 -2.20 -9.78
CA GLN A 31 7.23 -1.62 -8.58
C GLN A 31 6.21 -0.87 -7.71
N VAL A 32 6.56 -0.72 -6.43
CA VAL A 32 5.87 0.18 -5.50
C VAL A 32 6.77 1.39 -5.30
N LEU A 33 6.29 2.55 -5.71
CA LEU A 33 6.97 3.83 -5.57
C LEU A 33 6.52 4.48 -4.28
N TRP A 34 7.45 4.87 -3.42
CA TRP A 34 7.17 5.64 -2.21
C TRP A 34 7.45 7.12 -2.46
N HIS A 35 6.45 7.96 -2.27
CA HIS A 35 6.56 9.42 -2.41
C HIS A 35 6.96 10.08 -1.09
N GLU A 36 6.51 9.50 0.03
CA GLU A 36 6.83 9.94 1.37
C GLU A 36 7.21 8.74 2.23
N THR A 37 8.28 8.87 3.02
CA THR A 37 8.75 7.83 3.94
C THR A 37 9.16 8.46 5.25
N GLY A 38 9.14 7.66 6.32
CA GLY A 38 9.63 8.08 7.62
C GLY A 38 8.74 7.60 8.78
N PRO A 39 9.14 7.95 10.02
CA PRO A 39 8.46 7.48 11.23
C PRO A 39 6.99 7.90 11.31
N GLU A 40 6.64 9.11 10.87
CA GLU A 40 5.26 9.61 10.93
C GLU A 40 4.33 8.88 9.96
N VAL A 41 4.77 8.67 8.71
CA VAL A 41 4.04 7.85 7.73
C VAL A 41 3.83 6.45 8.28
N ALA A 42 4.89 5.80 8.80
CA ALA A 42 4.79 4.46 9.37
C ALA A 42 3.79 4.39 10.54
N LYS A 43 3.80 5.39 11.43
CA LYS A 43 2.89 5.47 12.57
C LYS A 43 1.43 5.57 12.12
N VAL A 44 1.12 6.40 11.11
CA VAL A 44 -0.25 6.53 10.57
C VAL A 44 -0.72 5.21 9.96
N LEU A 45 0.12 4.56 9.15
CA LEU A 45 -0.23 3.27 8.53
C LEU A 45 -0.48 2.17 9.58
N LEU A 46 0.36 2.11 10.62
CA LEU A 46 0.19 1.14 11.72
C LEU A 46 -1.09 1.40 12.51
N GLN A 47 -1.39 2.65 12.85
CA GLN A 47 -2.63 3.03 13.54
C GLN A 47 -3.87 2.58 12.77
N ARG A 48 -3.86 2.73 11.43
CA ARG A 48 -4.95 2.26 10.58
C ARG A 48 -5.06 0.75 10.52
N ALA A 49 -3.94 0.06 10.34
CA ALA A 49 -3.92 -1.40 10.30
C ALA A 49 -4.56 -1.99 11.57
N TRP A 50 -4.22 -1.43 12.74
CA TRP A 50 -4.84 -1.85 14.00
C TRP A 50 -6.32 -1.49 14.11
N ALA A 51 -6.75 -0.33 13.59
CA ALA A 51 -8.16 0.04 13.58
C ALA A 51 -9.00 -0.93 12.72
N GLU A 52 -8.47 -1.38 11.58
CA GLU A 52 -9.13 -2.37 10.73
C GLU A 52 -9.20 -3.76 11.38
N GLU A 53 -8.18 -4.16 12.15
CA GLU A 53 -8.17 -5.42 12.91
C GLU A 53 -9.22 -5.44 14.03
N GLY A 54 -9.40 -4.33 14.76
CA GLY A 54 -10.37 -4.24 15.87
C GLY A 54 -11.84 -4.23 15.43
N THR A 55 -12.10 -4.08 14.13
CA THR A 55 -13.45 -4.02 13.56
C THR A 55 -13.88 -5.37 12.94
N ARG A 56 -13.03 -6.40 13.01
CA ARG A 56 -13.24 -7.73 12.41
C ARG A 56 -13.56 -8.83 13.41
#